data_AF-A0A5E7W4A1-F1
#
_entry.id   AF-A0A5E7W4A1-F1
#
_cell.length_a   1.000
_cell.length_b   1.000
_cell.length_c   1.000
_cell.angle_alpha   90.00
_cell.angle_beta   90.00
_cell.angle_gamma   90.00
#
_symmetry.space_group_name_H-M   'P 1'
#
loop_
_entity.id
_entity.type
_entity.pdbx_description
1 polymer ?
#
loop_
_entity_poly.entity_id
_entity_poly.type
_entity_poly.pdbx_seq_one_letter_code
_entity_poly.pdbx_strand_id
1 'polypeptide(L)'
;MKCACWICWGDAWRKGIYGDSDELVCLGCGRYRISRSFLKENLGKSFDVQKMREELERWRTLGQVPVVNFHNARFTWKYPENDDRLVGWPSR
;
A
#
# COMPACT_ATOMS: atom_id res chain seq x y z
N MET A 1 9.33 -7.02 -16.86
CA MET A 1 8.69 -8.31 -16.53
C MET A 1 7.26 -8.04 -16.06
N LYS A 2 6.24 -8.74 -16.59
CA LYS A 2 4.85 -8.60 -16.11
C LYS A 2 4.76 -9.12 -14.68
N CYS A 3 4.06 -8.42 -13.80
CA CYS A 3 3.86 -8.80 -12.40
C CYS A 3 2.53 -8.22 -11.87
N ALA A 4 2.18 -8.56 -10.63
CA ALA A 4 1.08 -7.91 -9.93
C ALA A 4 1.54 -6.61 -9.25
N CYS A 5 0.67 -5.61 -9.19
CA CYS A 5 0.85 -4.41 -8.38
C CYS A 5 0.78 -4.77 -6.90
N TRP A 6 1.75 -4.30 -6.11
CA TRP A 6 1.79 -4.59 -4.66
C TRP A 6 0.78 -3.78 -3.83
N ILE A 7 0.12 -2.79 -4.44
CA ILE A 7 -0.89 -1.96 -3.77
C ILE A 7 -2.29 -2.49 -4.07
N CYS A 8 -2.63 -2.67 -5.35
CA CYS A 8 -3.99 -3.02 -5.78
C CYS A 8 -4.13 -4.42 -6.39
N TRP A 9 -3.05 -5.21 -6.43
CA TRP A 9 -3.00 -6.56 -7.02
C TRP A 9 -3.39 -6.66 -8.51
N GLY A 10 -3.59 -5.53 -9.19
CA GLY A 10 -3.86 -5.47 -10.62
C GLY A 10 -2.61 -5.65 -11.47
N ASP A 11 -2.79 -5.61 -12.79
CA ASP A 11 -1.71 -5.75 -13.76
C ASP A 11 -0.65 -4.64 -13.61
N ALA A 12 0.61 -5.04 -13.57
CA ALA A 12 1.76 -4.16 -13.48
C ALA A 12 2.97 -4.72 -14.24
N TRP A 13 3.96 -3.85 -14.42
CA TRP A 13 5.27 -4.18 -14.95
C TRP A 13 6.35 -3.78 -13.97
N ARG A 14 7.22 -4.71 -13.62
CA ARG A 14 8.46 -4.42 -12.91
C ARG A 14 9.45 -3.84 -13.91
N LYS A 15 9.86 -2.58 -13.67
CA LYS A 15 10.79 -1.82 -14.51
C LYS A 15 12.25 -2.05 -14.14
N GLY A 16 12.53 -2.24 -12.86
CA GLY A 16 13.90 -2.47 -12.38
C GLY A 16 13.95 -2.82 -10.90
N ILE A 17 15.11 -3.31 -10.48
CA ILE A 17 15.45 -3.62 -9.08
C ILE A 17 16.63 -2.72 -8.71
N TYR A 18 16.48 -1.95 -7.64
CA TYR A 18 17.47 -0.99 -7.16
C TYR A 18 17.78 -1.31 -5.68
N GLY A 19 18.78 -2.16 -5.46
CA GLY A 19 19.06 -2.69 -4.12
C GLY A 19 17.85 -3.44 -3.57
N ASP A 20 17.32 -3.03 -2.42
CA ASP A 20 16.13 -3.64 -1.83
C ASP A 20 14.81 -3.19 -2.46
N SER A 21 14.83 -2.16 -3.32
CA SER A 21 13.62 -1.56 -3.89
C SER A 21 13.27 -2.12 -5.27
N ASP A 22 12.01 -2.53 -5.44
CA ASP A 22 11.42 -2.82 -6.73
C ASP A 22 10.72 -1.56 -7.28
N GLU A 23 10.93 -1.26 -8.55
CA GLU A 23 10.19 -0.22 -9.26
C GLU A 23 9.11 -0.84 -10.13
N LEU A 24 7.86 -0.46 -9.88
CA LEU A 24 6.68 -0.96 -10.55
C LEU A 24 5.96 0.14 -11.32
N VAL A 25 5.34 -0.24 -12.43
CA VAL A 25 4.41 0.57 -13.21
C VAL A 25 3.09 -0.20 -13.27
N CYS A 26 2.06 0.31 -12.61
CA CYS A 26 0.71 -0.24 -12.65
C CYS A 26 -0.23 0.70 -13.42
N LEU A 27 -1.19 0.14 -14.18
CA LEU A 27 -2.20 0.96 -14.88
C LEU A 27 -3.07 1.78 -13.92
N GLY A 28 -3.42 1.21 -12.76
CA GLY A 28 -4.28 1.89 -11.78
C GLY A 28 -3.52 2.72 -10.76
N CYS A 29 -2.37 2.24 -10.28
CA CYS A 29 -1.61 2.92 -9.22
C CYS A 29 -0.47 3.78 -9.76
N GLY A 30 -0.19 3.73 -11.06
CA GLY A 30 0.91 4.46 -11.71
C GLY A 30 2.29 3.88 -11.40
N ARG A 31 3.33 4.69 -11.64
CA ARG A 31 4.73 4.35 -11.35
C ARG A 31 5.07 4.65 -9.89
N TYR A 32 5.75 3.72 -9.22
CA TYR A 32 6.23 3.87 -7.84
C TYR A 32 7.38 2.89 -7.55
N ARG A 33 8.10 3.15 -6.46
CA ARG A 33 9.11 2.26 -5.87
C ARG A 33 8.66 1.78 -4.52
N ILE A 34 9.07 0.58 -4.13
CA ILE A 34 8.73 0.01 -2.83
C ILE A 34 9.79 -1.01 -2.44
N SER A 35 10.21 -1.01 -1.17
CA SER A 35 11.24 -1.93 -0.69
C SER A 35 10.65 -3.29 -0.34
N ARG A 36 11.41 -4.35 -0.62
CA ARG A 36 11.04 -5.73 -0.29
C ARG A 36 11.04 -5.95 1.22
N SER A 37 11.95 -5.30 1.96
CA SER A 37 11.96 -5.37 3.42
C SER A 37 10.70 -4.73 4.02
N PHE A 38 10.28 -3.58 3.49
CA PHE A 38 9.04 -2.93 3.94
C PHE A 38 7.81 -3.81 3.70
N LEU A 39 7.74 -4.49 2.55
CA LEU A 39 6.70 -5.48 2.31
C LEU A 39 6.74 -6.64 3.31
N LYS A 40 7.93 -7.18 3.60
CA LYS A 40 8.10 -8.29 4.56
C LYS A 40 7.62 -7.90 5.96
N GLU A 41 7.95 -6.69 6.41
CA GLU A 41 7.52 -6.15 7.71
C GLU A 41 6.01 -5.92 7.81
N ASN A 42 5.34 -5.79 6.66
CA ASN A 42 3.90 -5.51 6.58
C ASN A 42 3.13 -6.65 5.90
N LEU A 43 3.68 -7.88 5.94
CA LEU A 43 2.99 -9.07 5.47
C LEU A 43 1.62 -9.22 6.15
N GLY A 44 0.61 -9.59 5.37
CA GLY A 44 -0.77 -9.73 5.84
C GLY A 44 -1.56 -8.42 5.95
N LYS A 45 -0.91 -7.25 5.89
CA LYS A 45 -1.62 -5.97 5.82
C LYS A 45 -2.02 -5.68 4.37
N SER A 46 -3.25 -5.22 4.19
CA SER A 46 -3.75 -4.77 2.89
C SER A 46 -3.63 -3.26 2.77
N PHE A 47 -3.16 -2.76 1.63
CA PHE A 47 -3.11 -1.32 1.38
C PHE A 47 -4.52 -0.77 1.16
N ASP A 48 -4.78 0.42 1.69
CA ASP A 48 -5.92 1.24 1.29
C ASP A 48 -5.61 1.80 -0.10
N VAL A 49 -6.13 1.14 -1.13
CA VAL A 49 -5.81 1.45 -2.54
C VAL A 49 -6.12 2.89 -2.90
N GLN A 50 -7.25 3.42 -2.41
CA GLN A 50 -7.66 4.79 -2.74
C GLN A 50 -6.69 5.79 -2.10
N LYS A 51 -6.45 5.68 -0.79
CA LYS A 51 -5.54 6.60 -0.08
C LYS A 51 -4.11 6.49 -0.59
N MET A 52 -3.67 5.29 -0.97
CA MET A 52 -2.37 5.10 -1.61
C MET A 52 -2.28 5.84 -2.94
N ARG A 53 -3.31 5.80 -3.78
CA ARG A 53 -3.31 6.55 -5.05
C ARG A 53 -3.23 8.06 -4.82
N GLU A 54 -4.01 8.58 -3.87
CA GLU A 54 -3.98 10.01 -3.49
C GLU A 54 -2.62 10.44 -2.95
N GLU A 55 -1.97 9.59 -2.15
CA GLU A 55 -0.61 9.84 -1.67
C GLU A 55 0.40 9.80 -2.82
N LEU A 56 0.39 8.76 -3.66
CA LEU A 56 1.30 8.67 -4.80
C LEU A 56 1.16 9.84 -5.78
N GLU A 57 -0.06 10.33 -5.99
CA GLU A 57 -0.31 11.47 -6.88
C GLU A 57 0.30 12.77 -6.35
N ARG A 58 0.19 13.03 -5.03
CA ARG A 58 0.84 14.19 -4.39
C ARG A 58 2.36 14.18 -4.57
N TRP A 59 2.99 13.00 -4.58
CA TRP A 59 4.42 12.90 -4.83
C TRP A 59 4.77 13.12 -6.31
N ARG A 60 3.91 12.70 -7.24
CA ARG A 60 4.11 12.93 -8.68
C ARG A 60 4.03 14.40 -9.06
N THR A 61 3.15 15.17 -8.42
CA THR A 61 3.08 16.62 -8.65
C THR A 61 4.38 17.34 -8.30
N LEU A 62 5.25 16.72 -7.49
CA LEU A 62 6.59 17.22 -7.15
C LEU A 62 7.68 16.76 -8.14
N GLY A 63 7.30 16.10 -9.24
CA GLY A 63 8.23 15.61 -10.27
C GLY A 63 9.07 14.40 -9.86
N GLN A 64 8.78 13.78 -8.72
CA GLN A 64 9.53 12.65 -8.19
C GLN A 64 8.83 11.32 -8.46
N VAL A 65 9.61 10.24 -8.61
CA VAL A 65 9.05 8.88 -8.58
C VAL A 65 8.72 8.56 -7.12
N PRO A 66 7.45 8.32 -6.76
CA PRO A 66 7.08 8.08 -5.37
C PRO A 66 7.74 6.81 -4.82
N VAL A 67 8.23 6.87 -3.58
CA VAL A 67 8.80 5.73 -2.86
C VAL A 67 7.88 5.37 -1.70
N VAL A 68 7.24 4.20 -1.76
CA VAL A 68 6.37 3.70 -0.69
C VAL A 68 7.23 3.23 0.48
N ASN A 69 6.95 3.76 1.66
CA ASN A 69 7.62 3.48 2.92
C ASN A 69 6.65 3.64 4.10
N PHE A 70 7.14 3.51 5.33
CA PHE A 70 6.30 3.55 6.53
C PHE A 70 5.61 4.91 6.78
N HIS A 71 6.12 6.01 6.24
CA HIS A 71 5.53 7.35 6.44
C HIS A 71 4.31 7.59 5.55
N ASN A 72 4.35 7.06 4.33
CA ASN A 72 3.34 7.34 3.31
C ASN A 72 2.43 6.14 2.99
N ALA A 73 2.80 4.94 3.46
CA ALA A 73 1.92 3.78 3.34
C ALA A 73 0.61 3.97 4.11
N ARG A 74 -0.49 3.63 3.43
CA ARG A 74 -1.85 3.63 3.98
C ARG A 74 -2.38 2.22 3.89
N PHE A 75 -2.69 1.63 5.04
CA PHE A 75 -3.26 0.30 5.14
C PHE A 75 -4.75 0.40 5.47
N THR A 76 -5.53 -0.59 5.03
CA THR A 76 -6.91 -0.74 5.47
C THR A 76 -6.91 -1.08 6.96
N TRP A 77 -7.58 -0.26 7.76
CA TRP A 77 -7.88 -0.63 9.14
C TRP A 77 -9.06 -1.60 9.09
N LYS A 78 -8.81 -2.88 9.35
CA LYS A 78 -9.87 -3.72 9.88
C LYS A 78 -9.90 -3.42 11.37
N TYR A 79 -10.95 -2.73 11.84
CA TYR A 79 -11.32 -2.92 13.24
C TYR A 79 -11.47 -4.43 13.43
N PRO A 80 -10.95 -5.04 14.51
CA PRO A 80 -11.48 -6.33 14.90
C PRO A 80 -12.98 -6.10 14.97
N GLU A 81 -13.72 -6.84 14.15
CA GLU A 81 -15.16 -6.87 14.25
C GLU A 81 -15.48 -7.02 15.73
N ASN A 82 -16.07 -5.99 16.33
CA ASN A 82 -16.69 -6.12 17.62
C ASN A 82 -17.67 -7.27 17.40
N ASP A 83 -17.33 -8.44 17.92
CA ASP A 83 -18.25 -9.54 18.06
C ASP A 83 -19.43 -8.93 18.83
N ASP A 84 -20.54 -8.70 18.13
CA ASP A 84 -21.81 -8.13 18.64
C ASP A 84 -22.43 -9.02 19.75
N ARG A 85 -21.64 -9.90 20.37
CA ARG A 85 -21.97 -10.69 21.55
C ARG A 85 -21.72 -9.99 22.87
N LEU A 86 -21.20 -8.77 22.91
CA LEU A 86 -21.23 -7.97 24.15
C LEU A 86 -22.54 -7.18 24.27
N VAL A 87 -23.63 -7.94 24.29
CA VAL A 87 -24.90 -7.49 24.85
C VAL A 87 -24.67 -7.25 26.36
N GLY A 88 -24.68 -5.99 26.77
CA GLY A 88 -24.92 -5.59 28.14
C GLY A 88 -23.69 -5.40 29.01
N TRP A 89 -23.05 -4.24 28.95
CA TRP A 89 -22.32 -3.68 30.09
C TRP A 89 -22.77 -2.22 30.32
N PRO A 90 -23.17 -1.85 31.56
CA PRO A 90 -23.77 -0.55 31.81
C PRO A 90 -22.71 0.55 31.90
N SER A 91 -23.07 1.72 31.38
CA SER A 91 -22.37 2.98 31.54
C SER A 91 -22.13 3.31 33.02
N ARG A 92 -20.88 3.65 33.35
CA ARG A 92 -20.50 4.51 34.48
C ARG A 92 -19.55 5.57 33.99
#